data_AF-A0A1R1PI47-F1
#
_entry.id   AF-A0A1R1PI47-F1
#
_cell.length_a   1.000
_cell.length_b   1.000
_cell.length_c   1.000
_cell.angle_alpha   90.00
_cell.angle_beta   90.00
_cell.angle_gamma   90.00
#
_symmetry.space_group_name_H-M   'P 1'
#
loop_
_entity.id
_entity.type
_entity.pdbx_description
1 polymer ?
#
loop_
_entity_poly.entity_id
_entity_poly.type
_entity_poly.pdbx_seq_one_letter_code
_entity_poly.pdbx_strand_id
1 'polypeptide(L)'
;MCRTLFQDQFNNNSIIIIININIRCQNYDGGFGPYPGVESHGGYSLCASASVAILDCFECIDMDRFLVSSTNTRNERYKAKRRI
;
A
#
# COMPACT_ATOMS: atom_id res chain seq x y z
N MET A 1 -23.05 3.55 6.92
CA MET A 1 -23.32 3.03 8.28
C MET A 1 -22.43 1.84 8.69
N CYS A 2 -21.69 1.17 7.78
CA CYS A 2 -20.72 0.11 8.14
C CYS A 2 -19.26 0.57 8.36
N ARG A 3 -18.90 1.85 8.16
CA ARG A 3 -17.49 2.30 8.15
C ARG A 3 -16.82 2.27 9.53
N THR A 4 -17.55 2.53 10.61
CA THR A 4 -16.97 2.73 11.94
C THR A 4 -16.69 1.42 12.70
N LEU A 5 -17.42 0.34 12.37
CA LEU A 5 -17.42 -0.90 13.18
C LEU A 5 -16.06 -1.60 13.27
N PHE A 6 -15.17 -1.41 12.27
CA PHE A 6 -13.83 -2.01 12.28
C PHE A 6 -12.77 -1.14 12.96
N GLN A 7 -12.87 0.19 12.87
CA GLN A 7 -11.92 1.11 13.50
C GLN A 7 -12.03 1.07 15.03
N ASP A 8 -13.24 0.87 15.57
CA ASP A 8 -13.50 0.77 17.01
C ASP A 8 -12.79 -0.43 17.69
N GLN A 9 -12.26 -1.37 16.92
CA GLN A 9 -11.48 -2.52 17.44
C GLN A 9 -10.00 -2.20 17.66
N PHE A 10 -9.49 -1.08 17.13
CA PHE A 10 -8.07 -0.74 17.18
C PHE A 10 -7.82 0.43 18.13
N ASN A 11 -6.86 0.27 19.03
CA ASN A 11 -6.42 1.38 19.88
C ASN A 11 -5.67 2.42 19.04
N ASN A 12 -5.77 3.70 19.42
CA ASN A 12 -5.10 4.81 18.74
C ASN A 12 -3.59 4.57 18.53
N ASN A 13 -2.90 4.00 19.53
CA ASN A 13 -1.48 3.67 19.42
C ASN A 13 -1.20 2.63 18.33
N SER A 14 -2.06 1.63 18.19
CA SER A 14 -1.95 0.59 17.15
C SER A 14 -2.12 1.19 15.76
N ILE A 15 -3.10 2.08 15.59
CA ILE A 15 -3.35 2.79 14.32
C ILE A 15 -2.12 3.60 13.92
N ILE A 16 -1.56 4.38 14.84
CA ILE A 16 -0.37 5.20 14.60
C ILE A 16 0.82 4.33 14.16
N ILE A 17 1.03 3.19 14.81
CA ILE A 17 2.12 2.26 14.46
C ILE A 17 1.91 1.69 13.06
N ILE A 18 0.70 1.26 12.72
CA ILE A 18 0.37 0.69 11.40
C ILE A 18 0.58 1.75 10.31
N ILE A 19 0.14 2.99 10.52
CA ILE A 19 0.33 4.06 9.53
C ILE A 19 1.83 4.36 9.35
N ASN A 20 2.58 4.46 10.45
CA ASN A 20 4.03 4.74 10.38
C ASN A 20 4.81 3.70 9.60
N ILE A 21 4.51 2.40 9.77
CA ILE A 21 5.21 1.36 9.01
C ILE A 21 4.87 1.42 7.52
N ASN A 22 3.61 1.72 7.17
CA ASN A 22 3.20 1.89 5.77
C ASN A 22 3.96 3.06 5.11
N ILE A 23 4.01 4.23 5.76
CA ILE A 23 4.73 5.40 5.25
C ILE A 23 6.20 5.09 5.00
N ARG A 24 6.86 4.39 5.95
CA ARG A 24 8.30 4.09 5.83
C ARG A 24 8.61 2.99 4.81
N CYS A 25 7.66 2.11 4.52
CA CYS A 25 7.81 1.04 3.54
C CYS A 25 7.44 1.48 2.11
N GLN A 26 6.88 2.69 1.92
CA GLN A 26 6.61 3.22 0.60
C GLN A 26 7.90 3.72 -0.05
N ASN A 27 8.20 3.20 -1.23
CA ASN A 27 9.42 3.51 -1.97
C ASN A 27 9.21 4.61 -3.01
N TYR A 28 10.31 5.04 -3.63
CA TYR A 28 10.33 6.12 -4.61
C TYR A 28 9.44 5.85 -5.84
N ASP A 29 9.28 4.59 -6.22
CA ASP A 29 8.47 4.11 -7.32
C ASP A 29 6.97 4.06 -6.98
N GLY A 30 6.60 4.30 -5.72
CA GLY A 30 5.23 4.30 -5.23
C GLY A 30 4.73 2.96 -4.69
N GLY A 31 5.49 1.88 -4.89
CA GLY A 31 5.19 0.57 -4.34
C GLY A 31 5.65 0.41 -2.88
N PHE A 32 5.30 -0.72 -2.27
CA PHE A 32 5.65 -1.05 -0.90
C PHE A 32 6.54 -2.28 -0.80
N GLY A 33 7.54 -2.20 0.08
CA GLY A 33 8.39 -3.32 0.48
C GLY A 33 7.98 -3.98 1.81
N PRO A 34 8.60 -5.12 2.18
CA PRO A 34 8.40 -5.77 3.47
C PRO A 34 8.95 -4.95 4.66
N TYR A 35 10.04 -4.22 4.43
CA TYR A 35 10.67 -3.33 5.41
C TYR A 35 11.19 -2.07 4.69
N PRO A 36 11.42 -0.96 5.42
CA PRO A 36 11.85 0.30 4.83
C PRO A 36 13.15 0.14 4.02
N GLY A 37 13.17 0.67 2.79
CA GLY A 37 14.33 0.64 1.91
C GLY A 37 14.50 -0.63 1.07
N VAL A 38 13.55 -1.57 1.13
CA VAL A 38 13.53 -2.77 0.28
C VAL A 38 12.72 -2.51 -0.96
N GLU A 39 13.13 -3.11 -2.07
CA GLU A 39 12.38 -3.08 -3.32
C GLU A 39 10.88 -3.36 -3.15
N SER A 40 10.10 -2.60 -3.92
CA SER A 40 8.66 -2.72 -4.00
C SER A 40 8.23 -4.06 -4.56
N HIS A 41 7.24 -4.69 -3.91
CA HIS A 41 6.67 -5.93 -4.39
C HIS A 41 5.14 -5.89 -4.34
N GLY A 42 4.50 -6.48 -5.35
CA GLY A 42 3.04 -6.43 -5.49
C GLY A 42 2.28 -7.04 -4.30
N GLY A 43 2.85 -8.08 -3.67
CA GLY A 43 2.25 -8.69 -2.47
C GLY A 43 2.19 -7.73 -1.28
N TYR A 44 3.30 -7.07 -0.95
CA TYR A 44 3.35 -6.11 0.15
C TYR A 44 2.57 -4.84 -0.17
N SER A 45 2.59 -4.41 -1.43
CA SER A 45 1.77 -3.30 -1.94
C SER A 45 0.28 -3.55 -1.75
N LEU A 46 -0.19 -4.77 -2.01
CA LEU A 46 -1.58 -5.16 -1.75
C LEU A 46 -1.89 -5.12 -0.25
N CYS A 47 -1.05 -5.73 0.59
CA CYS A 47 -1.25 -5.75 2.04
C CYS A 47 -1.29 -4.32 2.64
N ALA A 48 -0.36 -3.47 2.25
CA ALA A 48 -0.30 -2.07 2.67
C ALA A 48 -1.58 -1.31 2.28
N SER A 49 -2.01 -1.42 1.02
CA SER A 49 -3.24 -0.78 0.54
C SER A 49 -4.48 -1.27 1.30
N ALA A 50 -4.56 -2.57 1.61
CA ALA A 50 -5.66 -3.14 2.37
C ALA A 50 -5.66 -2.64 3.83
N SER A 51 -4.49 -2.57 4.48
CA SER A 51 -4.37 -2.03 5.84
C SER A 51 -4.85 -0.58 5.91
N VAL A 52 -4.44 0.25 4.95
CA VAL A 52 -4.84 1.65 4.89
C VAL A 52 -6.32 1.80 4.55
N ALA A 53 -6.88 0.90 3.73
CA ALA A 53 -8.31 0.84 3.43
C ALA A 53 -9.17 0.49 4.65
N ILE A 54 -8.72 -0.48 5.47
CA ILE A 54 -9.40 -0.88 6.70
C ILE A 54 -9.38 0.27 7.71
N LEU A 55 -8.28 1.02 7.77
CA LEU A 55 -8.11 2.16 8.68
C LEU A 55 -8.68 3.47 8.12
N ASP A 56 -9.15 3.50 6.87
CA ASP A 56 -9.64 4.71 6.16
C ASP A 56 -8.63 5.89 6.21
N CYS A 57 -7.34 5.58 6.03
CA CYS A 57 -6.23 6.53 6.21
C CYS A 57 -5.39 6.75 4.94
N PHE A 58 -6.04 6.78 3.77
CA PHE A 58 -5.36 6.92 2.47
C PHE A 58 -4.54 8.20 2.31
N GLU A 59 -4.91 9.24 3.04
CA GLU A 59 -4.21 10.53 3.05
C GLU A 59 -2.79 10.43 3.63
N CYS A 60 -2.48 9.37 4.37
CA CYS A 60 -1.16 9.17 4.96
C CYS A 60 -0.14 8.59 3.98
N ILE A 61 -0.54 8.11 2.80
CA ILE A 61 0.35 7.52 1.79
C ILE A 61 0.26 8.27 0.46
N ASP A 62 1.31 8.22 -0.36
CA ASP A 62 1.30 8.81 -1.69
C ASP A 62 0.49 7.91 -2.65
N MET A 63 -0.82 8.16 -2.72
CA MET A 63 -1.74 7.37 -3.55
C MET A 63 -1.50 7.55 -5.05
N ASP A 64 -1.09 8.74 -5.48
CA ASP A 64 -0.84 9.01 -6.91
C ASP A 64 0.32 8.16 -7.42
N ARG A 65 1.43 8.13 -6.68
CA ARG A 65 2.56 7.25 -7.01
C ARG A 65 2.19 5.78 -6.93
N PHE A 66 1.40 5.39 -5.93
CA PHE A 66 0.94 4.00 -5.80
C PHE A 66 0.12 3.53 -7.01
N LEU A 67 -0.79 4.36 -7.52
CA LEU A 67 -1.59 4.05 -8.71
C LEU A 67 -0.73 3.96 -9.98
N VAL A 68 0.25 4.85 -10.12
CA VAL A 68 1.22 4.81 -11.22
C VAL A 68 2.06 3.53 -11.15
N SER A 69 2.59 3.17 -9.98
CA SER A 69 3.35 1.94 -9.75
C SER A 69 2.54 0.68 -10.13
N SER A 70 1.28 0.63 -9.69
CA SER A 70 0.35 -0.47 -9.97
C SER A 70 0.06 -0.60 -11.46
N THR A 71 -0.06 0.52 -12.17
CA THR A 71 -0.29 0.52 -13.62
C THR A 71 0.97 0.11 -14.39
N ASN A 72 2.14 0.57 -13.96
CA ASN A 72 3.43 0.23 -14.57
C ASN A 72 3.71 -1.27 -14.47
N THR A 73 3.57 -1.86 -13.28
CA THR A 73 3.75 -3.31 -13.07
C THR A 73 2.76 -4.14 -13.90
N ARG A 74 1.51 -3.70 -14.05
CA ARG A 74 0.53 -4.33 -14.96
C ARG A 74 0.95 -4.24 -16.43
N ASN A 75 1.43 -3.08 -16.86
CA ASN A 75 1.90 -2.86 -18.22
C ASN A 75 3.14 -3.70 -18.55
N GLU A 76 4.08 -3.84 -17.61
CA GLU A 76 5.24 -4.71 -17.76
C GLU A 76 4.86 -6.18 -17.90
N ARG A 77 3.94 -6.67 -17.04
CA ARG A 77 3.38 -8.02 -17.17
C ARG A 77 2.68 -8.23 -18.50
N TYR A 78 1.94 -7.22 -18.99
CA TYR A 78 1.29 -7.30 -20.30
C TYR A 78 2.30 -7.37 -21.45
N LYS A 79 3.37 -6.55 -21.41
CA LYS A 79 4.46 -6.58 -22.39
C LYS A 79 5.20 -7.92 -22.37
N ALA A 80 5.45 -8.48 -21.19
CA ALA A 80 6.09 -9.79 -21.04
C ALA A 80 5.26 -10.92 -21.68
N LYS A 81 3.93 -10.89 -21.50
CA LYS A 81 3.01 -11.86 -22.13
C LYS A 81 2.90 -11.74 -23.66
N ARG A 82 3.21 -10.58 -24.23
CA ARG A 82 3.23 -10.37 -25.70
C ARG A 82 4.56 -10.77 -26.36
N ARG A 83 5.59 -11.08 -25.58
CA ARG A 83 6.92 -11.50 -26.06
C ARG A 83 7.09 -13.03 -26.15
N ILE A 84 6.02 -13.77 -25.89
CA ILE A 84 5.89 -15.23 -25.98
C ILE A 84 4.86 -15.53 -27.06
#